data_AF-A0AA95HKY5-F1
#
_entry.id   AF-A0AA95HKY5-F1
#
_cell.length_a   1.000
_cell.length_b   1.000
_cell.length_c   1.000
_cell.angle_alpha   90.00
_cell.angle_beta   90.00
_cell.angle_gamma   90.00
#
_symmetry.space_group_name_H-M   'P 1'
#
loop_
_entity.id
_entity.type
_entity.pdbx_description
1 polymer ?
#
loop_
_entity_poly.entity_id
_entity_poly.type
_entity_poly.pdbx_seq_one_letter_code
_entity_poly.pdbx_strand_id
1 'polypeptide(L)'
;MKNNSAPNQSRVEEYVLIEYLMAFLPADQPDGDNVLLKSTQDIQDDLSDMVELSLNDIASTMRDTGYHIHVDSDNRPKWMMMRR
;
A
#
# COMPACT_ATOMS: atom_id res chain seq x y z
N MET A 1 -21.27 -3.71 -25.02
CA MET A 1 -19.84 -3.98 -24.75
C MET A 1 -19.76 -4.55 -23.34
N LYS A 2 -19.36 -5.81 -23.20
CA LYS A 2 -19.13 -6.44 -21.89
C LYS A 2 -17.65 -6.30 -21.60
N ASN A 3 -17.31 -5.56 -20.54
CA ASN A 3 -15.93 -5.40 -20.11
C ASN A 3 -15.46 -6.72 -19.52
N ASN A 4 -14.66 -7.46 -20.28
CA ASN A 4 -13.91 -8.59 -19.77
C ASN A 4 -12.73 -8.05 -18.96
N SER A 5 -12.97 -7.65 -17.72
CA SER A 5 -11.88 -7.52 -16.74
C SER A 5 -11.42 -8.93 -16.40
N ALA A 6 -10.19 -9.29 -16.80
CA ALA A 6 -9.70 -10.65 -16.73
C ALA A 6 -9.52 -11.10 -15.26
N PRO A 7 -10.11 -12.23 -14.84
CA PRO A 7 -10.03 -12.71 -13.44
C PRO A 7 -8.63 -13.18 -12.99
N ASN A 8 -7.60 -13.01 -13.83
CA ASN A 8 -6.23 -13.45 -13.57
C ASN A 8 -5.22 -12.29 -13.37
N GLN A 9 -5.55 -11.06 -13.77
CA GLN A 9 -4.67 -9.90 -13.56
C GLN A 9 -4.50 -9.58 -12.07
N SER A 10 -5.61 -9.65 -11.32
CA SER A 10 -5.62 -9.35 -9.89
C SER A 10 -4.65 -10.22 -9.08
N ARG A 11 -4.30 -11.44 -9.55
CA ARG A 11 -3.42 -12.34 -8.78
C ARG A 11 -1.96 -11.90 -8.80
N VAL A 12 -1.47 -11.28 -9.88
CA VAL A 12 -0.07 -10.83 -9.97
C VAL A 12 0.11 -9.49 -9.25
N GLU A 13 -0.82 -8.57 -9.52
CA GLU A 13 -0.94 -7.28 -8.83
C GLU A 13 -0.98 -7.44 -7.30
N GLU A 14 -1.90 -8.26 -6.82
CA GLU A 14 -2.05 -8.58 -5.39
C GLU A 14 -0.80 -9.27 -4.85
N TYR A 15 -0.23 -10.24 -5.56
CA TYR A 15 1.00 -10.93 -5.14
C TYR A 15 2.17 -9.96 -4.95
N VAL A 16 2.43 -9.09 -5.93
CA VAL A 16 3.51 -8.10 -5.85
C VAL A 16 3.29 -7.14 -4.68
N LEU A 17 2.06 -6.66 -4.49
CA LEU A 17 1.73 -5.78 -3.37
C LEU A 17 1.93 -6.49 -2.02
N ILE A 18 1.44 -7.73 -1.87
CA ILE A 18 1.61 -8.49 -0.63
C ILE A 18 3.09 -8.74 -0.32
N GLU A 19 3.88 -9.15 -1.31
CA GLU A 19 5.33 -9.33 -1.14
C GLU A 19 6.04 -8.03 -0.73
N TYR A 20 5.65 -6.90 -1.34
CA TYR A 20 6.13 -5.58 -0.91
C TYR A 20 5.77 -5.29 0.55
N LEU A 21 4.52 -5.54 0.94
CA LEU A 21 4.05 -5.32 2.32
C LEU A 21 4.68 -6.27 3.34
N MET A 22 5.17 -7.44 2.93
CA MET A 22 5.88 -8.37 3.81
C MET A 22 7.23 -7.85 4.29
N ALA A 23 7.82 -6.85 3.62
CA ALA A 23 9.02 -6.16 4.11
C ALA A 23 8.72 -5.20 5.28
N PHE A 24 7.44 -4.97 5.59
CA PHE A 24 7.00 -4.04 6.60
C PHE A 24 6.07 -4.71 7.63
N LEU A 25 5.85 -4.00 8.73
CA LEU A 25 4.83 -4.26 9.73
C LEU A 25 3.93 -3.02 9.85
N PRO A 26 2.65 -3.17 10.20
CA PRO A 26 1.84 -2.04 10.64
C PRO A 26 2.49 -1.37 11.85
N ALA A 27 2.58 -0.05 11.84
CA ALA A 27 3.05 0.71 13.00
C ALA A 27 1.89 1.26 13.83
N ASP A 28 2.06 1.28 15.15
CA ASP A 28 1.03 1.74 16.09
C ASP A 28 1.10 3.26 16.37
N GLN A 29 2.26 3.88 16.18
CA GLN A 29 2.52 5.29 16.46
C GLN A 29 3.36 5.92 15.33
N PRO A 30 3.09 7.19 14.96
CA PRO A 30 3.75 7.84 13.82
C PRO A 30 5.21 8.24 14.11
N ASP A 31 5.58 8.41 15.37
CA ASP A 31 6.88 8.85 15.86
C ASP A 31 7.77 7.72 16.39
N GLY A 32 7.37 6.47 16.16
CA GLY A 32 8.17 5.30 16.52
C GLY A 32 9.47 5.20 15.72
N ASP A 33 10.49 4.60 16.33
CA ASP A 33 11.74 4.28 15.64
C ASP A 33 11.46 3.38 14.42
N ASN A 34 12.04 3.72 13.27
CA ASN A 34 11.87 3.03 11.98
C ASN A 34 10.47 3.11 11.34
N VAL A 35 9.62 4.02 11.80
CA VAL A 35 8.34 4.30 11.16
C VAL A 35 8.54 5.12 9.88
N LEU A 36 7.82 4.72 8.84
CA LEU A 36 7.76 5.32 7.52
C LEU A 36 6.31 5.72 7.25
N LEU A 37 6.13 6.92 6.73
CA LEU A 37 4.85 7.43 6.28
C LEU A 37 4.81 7.44 4.76
N LYS A 38 3.96 6.61 4.16
CA LYS A 38 3.78 6.55 2.70
C LYS A 38 2.33 6.74 2.32
N SER A 39 2.06 7.60 1.33
CA SER A 39 0.76 7.65 0.70
C SER A 39 0.58 6.45 -0.22
N THR A 40 -0.67 6.20 -0.61
CA THR A 40 -0.97 5.22 -1.66
C THR A 40 -0.24 5.52 -2.97
N GLN A 41 -0.06 6.80 -3.32
CA GLN A 41 0.70 7.19 -4.52
C GLN A 41 2.18 6.83 -4.38
N ASP A 42 2.78 7.09 -3.22
CA ASP A 42 4.20 6.74 -2.97
C ASP A 42 4.42 5.22 -3.14
N ILE A 43 3.48 4.40 -2.67
CA ILE A 43 3.51 2.93 -2.84
C ILE A 43 3.31 2.53 -4.31
N GLN A 44 2.39 3.18 -5.02
CA GLN A 44 2.17 2.94 -6.46
C GLN A 44 3.45 3.25 -7.25
N ASP A 45 4.10 4.37 -6.95
CA ASP A 45 5.32 4.81 -7.62
C ASP A 45 6.47 3.82 -7.36
N ASP A 46 6.62 3.31 -6.13
CA ASP A 46 7.63 2.28 -5.81
C ASP A 46 7.46 0.99 -6.63
N LEU A 47 6.22 0.64 -6.98
CA LEU A 47 5.88 -0.63 -7.64
C LEU A 47 5.69 -0.47 -9.16
N SER A 48 5.79 0.75 -9.68
CA SER A 48 5.43 1.10 -11.06
C SER A 48 6.28 0.39 -12.14
N ASP A 49 7.51 -0.01 -11.82
CA ASP A 49 8.37 -0.80 -12.71
C ASP A 49 7.94 -2.28 -12.83
N MET A 50 7.13 -2.77 -11.88
CA MET A 50 6.73 -4.17 -11.76
C MET A 50 5.29 -4.39 -12.18
N VAL A 51 4.39 -3.48 -11.79
CA VAL A 51 2.96 -3.66 -11.97
C VAL A 51 2.19 -2.32 -11.93
N GLU A 52 1.08 -2.26 -12.66
CA GLU A 52 0.13 -1.14 -12.57
C GLU A 52 -0.97 -1.49 -11.57
N LEU A 53 -0.93 -0.86 -10.39
CA LEU A 53 -1.92 -1.01 -9.34
C LEU A 53 -2.79 0.25 -9.26
N SER A 54 -4.11 0.11 -9.07
CA SER A 54 -4.93 1.28 -8.79
C SER A 54 -4.73 1.74 -7.34
N LEU A 55 -4.89 3.05 -7.09
CA LEU A 55 -4.85 3.59 -5.74
C LEU A 55 -5.88 2.93 -4.80
N ASN A 56 -7.05 2.54 -5.34
CA ASN A 56 -8.08 1.89 -4.54
C ASN A 56 -7.71 0.45 -4.17
N ASP A 57 -7.02 -0.28 -5.04
CA ASP A 57 -6.57 -1.65 -4.75
C ASP A 57 -5.48 -1.65 -3.68
N ILE A 58 -4.53 -0.72 -3.77
CA ILE A 58 -3.51 -0.53 -2.74
C ILE A 58 -4.18 -0.15 -1.42
N ALA A 59 -5.06 0.87 -1.42
CA ALA A 59 -5.70 1.33 -0.19
C ALA A 59 -6.59 0.24 0.47
N SER A 60 -7.28 -0.56 -0.33
CA SER A 60 -8.08 -1.69 0.17
C SER A 60 -7.19 -2.76 0.80
N THR A 61 -6.11 -3.14 0.12
CA THR A 61 -5.15 -4.13 0.63
C THR A 61 -4.47 -3.65 1.91
N MET A 62 -4.05 -2.38 1.98
CA MET A 62 -3.45 -1.79 3.18
C MET A 62 -4.40 -1.88 4.38
N ARG A 63 -5.66 -1.51 4.19
CA ARG A 63 -6.71 -1.64 5.22
C ARG A 63 -6.90 -3.09 5.63
N ASP A 64 -7.04 -3.99 4.66
CA ASP A 64 -7.40 -5.40 4.89
C ASP A 64 -6.23 -6.18 5.53
N THR A 65 -4.99 -5.70 5.38
CA THR A 65 -3.78 -6.24 6.02
C THR A 65 -3.43 -5.57 7.36
N GLY A 66 -4.25 -4.62 7.82
CA GLY A 66 -4.14 -4.02 9.16
C GLY A 66 -3.25 -2.79 9.27
N TYR A 67 -2.84 -2.17 8.17
CA TYR A 67 -2.13 -0.89 8.21
C TYR A 67 -3.08 0.26 8.59
N HIS A 68 -2.53 1.27 9.27
CA HIS A 68 -3.29 2.40 9.78
C HIS A 68 -2.87 3.70 9.10
N ILE A 69 -3.82 4.63 8.98
CA ILE A 69 -3.58 5.97 8.42
C ILE A 69 -3.27 6.95 9.55
N HIS A 70 -2.26 7.78 9.33
CA HIS A 70 -1.97 8.97 10.11
C HIS A 70 -2.04 10.20 9.19
N VAL A 71 -2.48 11.33 9.74
CA VAL A 71 -2.45 12.62 9.05
C VAL A 71 -1.18 13.33 9.47
N ASP A 72 -0.27 13.52 8.51
CA ASP A 72 1.04 14.14 8.77
C ASP A 72 0.95 15.66 9.04
N SER A 73 2.11 16.30 9.28
CA SER A 73 2.19 17.74 9.54
C SER A 73 1.70 18.62 8.38
N ASP A 74 1.66 18.09 7.17
CA ASP A 74 1.19 18.78 5.96
C ASP A 74 -0.31 18.53 5.71
N ASN A 75 -1.03 17.96 6.69
CA ASN A 75 -2.43 17.54 6.62
C ASN A 75 -2.71 16.51 5.51
N ARG A 76 -1.74 15.65 5.19
CA ARG A 76 -1.91 14.60 4.18
C ARG A 76 -2.04 13.22 4.85
N PRO A 77 -3.01 12.39 4.41
CA PRO A 77 -3.13 11.03 4.92
C PRO A 77 -2.00 10.15 4.38
N LYS A 78 -1.33 9.43 5.29
CA LYS A 78 -0.24 8.51 5.00
C LYS A 78 -0.46 7.20 5.77
N TRP A 79 -0.08 6.09 5.16
CA TRP A 79 0.01 4.79 5.81
C TRP A 79 1.23 4.75 6.73
N MET A 80 1.03 4.30 7.97
CA MET A 80 2.10 4.07 8.92
C MET A 80 2.68 2.67 8.74
N MET A 81 3.94 2.60 8.33
CA MET A 81 4.65 1.35 8.03
C MET A 81 5.94 1.29 8.85
N MET A 82 6.28 0.15 9.42
CA MET A 82 7.53 -0.05 10.15
C MET A 82 8.38 -1.09 9.41
N ARG A 83 9.68 -0.81 9.21
CA ARG A 83 10.57 -1.84 8.63
C ARG A 83 10.72 -3.02 9.59
N ARG A 84 10.68 -4.23 9.06
CA ARG A 84 11.05 -5.44 9.80
C ARG A 84 12.53 -5.48 10.14
#